data_AF-A0A417WD90-F1
#
_entry.id   AF-A0A417WD90-F1
#
_cell.length_a   1.000
_cell.length_b   1.000
_cell.length_c   1.000
_cell.angle_alpha   90.00
_cell.angle_beta   90.00
_cell.angle_gamma   90.00
#
_symmetry.space_group_name_H-M   'P 1'
#
loop_
_entity.id
_entity.type
_entity.pdbx_description
1 polymer ?
#
loop_
_entity_poly.entity_id
_entity_poly.type
_entity_poly.pdbx_seq_one_letter_code
_entity_poly.pdbx_strand_id
1 'polypeptide(L)'
;MKTGTKNRQIANAYYNIGLEKAKSRDLSGAVTALKKSLRFDKYQTDARNLLGLIYNEIGEVGAALTQWVISLNLQEQDNLAEEYLRKVHAARGYLELADQAAKKYNQALIYAQNDNEDLAVLLLMRMVEEFPQYVKAQELLALLYLHHEDYIKAGRCLYQALKIDRYNPWVLHYMDIAKHNTGKAEVEKRKLQNAFSHRQMQDDDIIMPPSYKENTGWQSVLNILVGLVLGAMVIFFLVMPASTESLNAKHNQELKNTLEELNQKNLEIDSLNQKVETAKSAQDQAEENLKTLQKSSGGTLAQYQNLVKILQAYRDEDQQTAALLYVDTDWSVLNDGVLNETVAWIQKDMAENGYTVLMNMGDATLAAGDAAKAEEYYQKSLQIKADNPEVIYKLGMAYVTAGDQQTATQYFTDIIMNYPNSDYVDDAKTQRGY
;
A
#
# COMPACT_ATOMS: atom_id res chain seq x y z
N MET A 1 -40.53 16.23 -19.50
CA MET A 1 -39.93 17.50 -19.03
C MET A 1 -40.00 17.68 -17.51
N LYS A 2 -41.17 17.88 -16.87
CA LYS A 2 -41.27 18.25 -15.42
C LYS A 2 -40.40 17.44 -14.45
N THR A 3 -40.29 16.12 -14.63
CA THR A 3 -39.49 15.24 -13.74
C THR A 3 -37.98 15.51 -13.80
N GLY A 4 -37.44 15.76 -14.99
CA GLY A 4 -36.00 16.05 -15.16
C GLY A 4 -35.58 17.36 -14.50
N THR A 5 -36.42 18.40 -14.60
CA THR A 5 -36.21 19.68 -13.90
C THR A 5 -36.18 19.50 -12.38
N LYS A 6 -37.08 18.67 -11.83
CA LYS A 6 -37.13 18.37 -10.39
C LYS A 6 -35.90 17.60 -9.93
N ASN A 7 -35.45 16.60 -10.69
CA ASN A 7 -34.25 15.83 -10.36
C ASN A 7 -33.00 16.72 -10.35
N ARG A 8 -32.83 17.60 -11.35
CA ARG A 8 -31.71 18.55 -11.41
C ARG A 8 -31.71 19.55 -10.25
N GLN A 9 -32.88 20.00 -9.79
CA GLN A 9 -33.01 20.84 -8.59
C GLN A 9 -32.59 20.09 -7.31
N ILE A 10 -32.99 18.82 -7.17
CA ILE A 10 -32.59 17.98 -6.03
C ILE A 10 -31.08 17.69 -6.06
N ALA A 11 -30.50 17.43 -7.25
CA ALA A 11 -29.07 17.29 -7.42
C ALA A 11 -28.34 18.58 -6.96
N ASN A 12 -28.68 19.74 -7.53
CA ASN A 12 -28.08 21.03 -7.13
C ASN A 12 -28.16 21.31 -5.62
N ALA A 13 -29.26 20.92 -4.96
CA ALA A 13 -29.36 21.04 -3.50
C ALA A 13 -28.35 20.14 -2.76
N TYR A 14 -28.19 18.89 -3.19
CA TYR A 14 -27.17 17.98 -2.62
C TYR A 14 -25.73 18.39 -2.96
N TYR A 15 -25.48 18.94 -4.15
CA TYR A 15 -24.20 19.55 -4.52
C TYR A 15 -23.85 20.69 -3.56
N ASN A 16 -24.76 21.64 -3.32
CA ASN A 16 -24.54 22.76 -2.40
C ASN A 16 -24.27 22.28 -0.96
N ILE A 17 -25.00 21.26 -0.48
CA ILE A 17 -24.72 20.63 0.83
C ILE A 17 -23.32 20.00 0.85
N GLY A 18 -22.90 19.35 -0.22
CA GLY A 18 -21.56 18.79 -0.36
C GLY A 18 -20.46 19.85 -0.36
N LEU A 19 -20.68 20.98 -1.05
CA LEU A 19 -19.78 22.12 -1.10
C LEU A 19 -19.59 22.78 0.28
N GLU A 20 -20.66 23.04 1.02
CA GLU A 20 -20.55 23.60 2.37
C GLU A 20 -19.85 22.65 3.35
N LYS A 21 -20.10 21.34 3.25
CA LYS A 21 -19.37 20.32 4.03
C LYS A 21 -17.89 20.25 3.67
N ALA A 22 -17.53 20.34 2.39
CA ALA A 22 -16.14 20.38 1.96
C ALA A 22 -15.40 21.62 2.52
N LYS A 23 -16.05 22.80 2.51
CA LYS A 23 -15.55 24.03 3.15
C LYS A 23 -15.35 23.86 4.65
N SER A 24 -16.26 23.17 5.35
CA SER A 24 -16.11 22.89 6.79
C SER A 24 -15.11 21.76 7.10
N ARG A 25 -14.46 21.16 6.10
CA ARG A 25 -13.58 19.97 6.23
C ARG A 25 -14.32 18.73 6.78
N ASP A 26 -15.61 18.62 6.48
CA ASP A 26 -16.40 17.38 6.62
C ASP A 26 -16.35 16.64 5.27
N LEU A 27 -15.24 15.94 5.03
CA LEU A 27 -14.95 15.34 3.73
C LEU A 27 -15.82 14.09 3.51
N SER A 28 -15.96 13.23 4.52
CA SER A 28 -16.85 12.06 4.51
C SER A 28 -18.33 12.44 4.29
N GLY A 29 -18.80 13.49 4.95
CA GLY A 29 -20.14 14.03 4.74
C GLY A 29 -20.30 14.66 3.36
N ALA A 30 -19.28 15.37 2.85
CA ALA A 30 -19.30 15.93 1.51
C ALA A 30 -19.37 14.84 0.43
N VAL A 31 -18.57 13.78 0.52
CA VAL A 31 -18.64 12.59 -0.34
C VAL A 31 -20.05 12.00 -0.34
N THR A 32 -20.67 11.88 0.84
CA THR A 32 -22.02 11.33 0.98
C THR A 32 -23.09 12.22 0.30
N ALA A 33 -22.96 13.54 0.40
CA ALA A 33 -23.87 14.48 -0.27
C ALA A 33 -23.66 14.49 -1.80
N LEU A 34 -22.42 14.51 -2.27
CA LEU A 34 -22.10 14.52 -3.70
C LEU A 34 -22.51 13.21 -4.39
N LYS A 35 -22.33 12.06 -3.74
CA LYS A 35 -22.89 10.77 -4.22
C LYS A 35 -24.42 10.80 -4.31
N LYS A 36 -25.12 11.53 -3.44
CA LYS A 36 -26.58 11.74 -3.60
C LYS A 36 -26.89 12.66 -4.78
N SER A 37 -26.10 13.72 -4.99
CA SER A 37 -26.22 14.60 -6.18
C SER A 37 -26.17 13.77 -7.47
N LEU A 38 -25.13 12.94 -7.61
CA LEU A 38 -24.88 12.12 -8.80
C LEU A 38 -25.90 10.98 -9.00
N ARG A 39 -26.67 10.61 -7.97
CA ARG A 39 -27.83 9.70 -8.11
C ARG A 39 -29.05 10.37 -8.73
N PHE A 40 -29.22 11.68 -8.54
CA PHE A 40 -30.33 12.44 -9.14
C PHE A 40 -29.95 13.03 -10.50
N ASP A 41 -28.70 13.41 -10.70
CA ASP A 41 -28.14 13.85 -11.98
C ASP A 41 -26.74 13.24 -12.22
N LYS A 42 -26.69 12.14 -12.99
CA LYS A 42 -25.43 11.45 -13.31
C LYS A 42 -24.48 12.28 -14.20
N TYR A 43 -24.99 13.36 -14.81
CA TYR A 43 -24.27 14.19 -15.77
C TYR A 43 -23.64 15.46 -15.15
N GLN A 44 -23.83 15.69 -13.85
CA GLN A 44 -23.34 16.89 -13.17
C GLN A 44 -21.81 16.91 -12.98
N THR A 45 -21.09 17.52 -13.92
CA THR A 45 -19.63 17.67 -13.93
C THR A 45 -19.08 18.37 -12.69
N ASP A 46 -19.73 19.45 -12.22
CA ASP A 46 -19.36 20.17 -10.98
C ASP A 46 -19.26 19.24 -9.76
N ALA A 47 -20.24 18.33 -9.61
CA ALA A 47 -20.31 17.40 -8.50
C ALA A 47 -19.23 16.32 -8.60
N ARG A 48 -18.86 15.89 -9.82
CA ARG A 48 -17.74 14.97 -10.07
C ARG A 48 -16.39 15.64 -9.80
N ASN A 49 -16.22 16.87 -10.25
CA ASN A 49 -15.01 17.67 -10.04
C ASN A 49 -14.71 17.87 -8.55
N LEU A 50 -15.72 18.28 -7.78
CA LEU A 50 -15.59 18.42 -6.33
C LEU A 50 -15.38 17.07 -5.63
N LEU A 51 -16.08 16.02 -6.06
CA LEU A 51 -15.91 14.68 -5.49
C LEU A 51 -14.49 14.13 -5.74
N GLY A 52 -13.92 14.37 -6.92
CA GLY A 52 -12.54 14.02 -7.24
C GLY A 52 -11.51 14.77 -6.41
N LEU A 53 -11.71 16.08 -6.19
CA LEU A 53 -10.86 16.89 -5.30
C LEU A 53 -10.85 16.32 -3.86
N ILE A 54 -12.03 16.02 -3.31
CA ILE A 54 -12.14 15.44 -1.97
C ILE A 54 -11.48 14.06 -1.92
N TYR A 55 -11.65 13.22 -2.95
CA TYR A 55 -11.00 11.92 -3.02
C TYR A 55 -9.48 12.00 -3.05
N ASN A 56 -8.91 12.94 -3.80
CA ASN A 56 -7.47 13.16 -3.84
C ASN A 56 -6.93 13.63 -2.48
N GLU A 57 -7.70 14.48 -1.79
CA GLU A 57 -7.34 15.01 -0.47
C GLU A 57 -7.37 13.95 0.65
N ILE A 58 -8.31 13.00 0.63
CA ILE A 58 -8.35 11.86 1.57
C ILE A 58 -7.46 10.67 1.15
N GLY A 59 -6.64 10.84 0.11
CA GLY A 59 -5.69 9.83 -0.39
C GLY A 59 -6.30 8.74 -1.29
N GLU A 60 -7.58 8.77 -1.59
CA GLU A 60 -8.24 7.83 -2.53
C GLU A 60 -8.03 8.28 -3.99
N VAL A 61 -6.77 8.43 -4.41
CA VAL A 61 -6.37 8.98 -5.72
C VAL A 61 -6.98 8.21 -6.89
N GLY A 62 -7.15 6.89 -6.78
CA GLY A 62 -7.87 6.07 -7.78
C GLY A 62 -9.29 6.59 -8.03
N ALA A 63 -10.08 6.74 -6.97
CA ALA A 63 -11.44 7.27 -7.06
C ALA A 63 -11.47 8.73 -7.54
N ALA A 64 -10.43 9.52 -7.24
CA ALA A 64 -10.28 10.88 -7.74
C ALA A 64 -10.13 10.93 -9.27
N LEU A 65 -9.19 10.14 -9.82
CA LEU A 65 -9.00 10.04 -11.26
C LEU A 65 -10.29 9.58 -11.95
N THR A 66 -10.97 8.55 -11.43
CA THR A 66 -12.26 8.08 -11.98
C THR A 66 -13.26 9.22 -12.14
N GLN A 67 -13.45 10.06 -11.10
CA GLN A 67 -14.42 11.15 -11.19
C GLN A 67 -14.02 12.24 -12.19
N TRP A 68 -12.74 12.59 -12.30
CA TRP A 68 -12.27 13.57 -13.26
C TRP A 68 -12.28 13.05 -14.71
N VAL A 69 -11.97 11.77 -14.94
CA VAL A 69 -12.12 11.11 -16.25
C VAL A 69 -13.58 11.16 -16.70
N ILE A 70 -14.51 10.73 -15.84
CA ILE A 70 -15.95 10.78 -16.16
C ILE A 70 -16.37 12.23 -16.42
N SER A 71 -15.92 13.19 -15.61
CA SER A 71 -16.23 14.60 -15.79
C SER A 71 -15.76 15.12 -17.16
N LEU A 72 -14.50 14.85 -17.53
CA LEU A 72 -13.91 15.29 -18.79
C LEU A 72 -14.58 14.66 -20.01
N ASN A 73 -14.95 13.37 -19.92
CA ASN A 73 -15.74 12.70 -20.96
C ASN A 73 -17.16 13.28 -21.13
N LEU A 74 -17.76 13.81 -20.05
CA LEU A 74 -19.09 14.43 -20.11
C LEU A 74 -19.04 15.89 -20.60
N GLN A 75 -17.89 16.55 -20.47
CA GLN A 75 -17.66 17.91 -20.91
C GLN A 75 -16.17 18.07 -21.23
N GLU A 76 -15.84 17.96 -22.51
CA GLU A 76 -14.46 17.97 -23.03
C GLU A 76 -13.81 19.36 -23.00
N GLN A 77 -14.61 20.42 -23.16
CA GLN A 77 -14.16 21.81 -23.24
C GLN A 77 -14.54 22.59 -21.98
N ASP A 78 -13.66 23.51 -21.56
CA ASP A 78 -13.84 24.37 -20.38
C ASP A 78 -14.16 23.61 -19.08
N ASN A 79 -13.47 22.49 -18.85
CA ASN A 79 -13.68 21.64 -17.68
C ASN A 79 -12.45 21.60 -16.76
N LEU A 80 -12.64 22.02 -15.52
CA LEU A 80 -11.62 22.03 -14.46
C LEU A 80 -10.98 20.65 -14.20
N ALA A 81 -11.67 19.55 -14.56
CA ALA A 81 -11.12 18.20 -14.53
C ALA A 81 -9.78 18.08 -15.26
N GLU A 82 -9.61 18.77 -16.39
CA GLU A 82 -8.37 18.75 -17.17
C GLU A 82 -7.19 19.32 -16.37
N GLU A 83 -7.41 20.43 -15.65
CA GLU A 83 -6.38 21.05 -14.81
C GLU A 83 -6.02 20.18 -13.61
N TYR A 84 -7.02 19.51 -12.99
CA TYR A 84 -6.79 18.61 -11.86
C TYR A 84 -6.02 17.34 -12.27
N LEU A 85 -6.39 16.72 -13.39
CA LEU A 85 -5.64 15.61 -13.99
C LEU A 85 -4.20 16.04 -14.31
N ARG A 86 -4.01 17.18 -14.98
CA ARG A 86 -2.68 17.72 -15.32
C ARG A 86 -1.82 17.94 -14.07
N LYS A 87 -2.38 18.51 -13.00
CA LYS A 87 -1.68 18.71 -11.71
C LYS A 87 -1.22 17.40 -11.08
N VAL A 88 -2.08 16.38 -11.08
CA VAL A 88 -1.76 15.06 -10.51
C VAL A 88 -0.75 14.29 -11.35
N HIS A 89 -0.81 14.38 -12.69
CA HIS A 89 0.20 13.79 -13.58
C HIS A 89 1.55 14.52 -13.53
N ALA A 90 1.56 15.85 -13.33
CA ALA A 90 2.79 16.64 -13.18
C ALA A 90 3.53 16.38 -11.84
N ALA A 91 2.84 15.85 -10.83
CA ALA A 91 3.44 15.48 -9.55
C ALA A 91 4.27 14.18 -9.69
N ARG A 92 5.55 14.33 -10.08
CA ARG A 92 6.47 13.23 -10.32
C ARG A 92 6.50 12.22 -9.15
N GLY A 93 6.15 10.97 -9.45
CA GLY A 93 6.15 9.86 -8.49
C GLY A 93 4.92 9.78 -7.57
N TYR A 94 4.06 10.81 -7.53
CA TYR A 94 2.87 10.82 -6.67
C TYR A 94 1.88 9.69 -7.02
N LEU A 95 1.65 9.48 -8.31
CA LEU A 95 0.74 8.43 -8.82
C LEU A 95 1.25 7.01 -8.52
N GLU A 96 2.55 6.78 -8.63
CA GLU A 96 3.20 5.50 -8.28
C GLU A 96 3.09 5.24 -6.77
N LEU A 97 3.41 6.25 -5.96
CA LEU A 97 3.30 6.19 -4.50
C LEU A 97 1.84 5.94 -4.07
N ALA A 98 0.87 6.55 -4.73
CA ALA A 98 -0.55 6.32 -4.46
C ALA A 98 -1.03 4.91 -4.86
N ASP A 99 -0.54 4.33 -5.97
CA ASP A 99 -0.84 2.94 -6.36
C ASP A 99 -0.24 1.95 -5.35
N GLN A 100 1.02 2.14 -4.98
CA GLN A 100 1.68 1.34 -3.94
C GLN A 100 0.97 1.44 -2.58
N ALA A 101 0.54 2.65 -2.18
CA ALA A 101 -0.22 2.87 -0.96
C ALA A 101 -1.57 2.13 -0.99
N ALA A 102 -2.31 2.20 -2.10
CA ALA A 102 -3.57 1.47 -2.26
C ALA A 102 -3.37 -0.07 -2.22
N LYS A 103 -2.32 -0.58 -2.86
CA LYS A 103 -1.94 -2.01 -2.82
C LYS A 103 -1.63 -2.46 -1.39
N LYS A 104 -0.78 -1.71 -0.67
CA LYS A 104 -0.44 -1.98 0.75
C LYS A 104 -1.66 -1.94 1.65
N TYR A 105 -2.57 -0.98 1.47
CA TYR A 105 -3.83 -0.91 2.22
C TYR A 105 -4.72 -2.14 2.00
N ASN A 106 -4.93 -2.56 0.74
CA ASN A 106 -5.74 -3.73 0.42
C ASN A 106 -5.13 -5.02 1.01
N GLN A 107 -3.81 -5.18 0.95
CA GLN A 107 -3.11 -6.31 1.55
C GLN A 107 -3.23 -6.30 3.09
N ALA A 108 -3.08 -5.14 3.74
CA ALA A 108 -3.25 -5.03 5.19
C ALA A 108 -4.69 -5.33 5.63
N LEU A 109 -5.69 -4.94 4.84
CA LEU A 109 -7.08 -5.30 5.10
C LEU A 109 -7.30 -6.83 5.04
N ILE A 110 -6.67 -7.52 4.10
CA ILE A 110 -6.70 -8.99 4.02
C ILE A 110 -6.03 -9.63 5.25
N TYR A 111 -4.88 -9.11 5.69
CA TYR A 111 -4.22 -9.61 6.91
C TYR A 111 -5.08 -9.40 8.16
N ALA A 112 -5.69 -8.22 8.31
CA ALA A 112 -6.60 -7.92 9.42
C ALA A 112 -7.87 -8.78 9.42
N GLN A 113 -8.38 -9.18 8.25
CA GLN A 113 -9.53 -10.09 8.13
C GLN A 113 -9.21 -11.57 8.40
N ASN A 114 -7.94 -11.94 8.30
CA ASN A 114 -7.46 -13.31 8.50
C ASN A 114 -6.73 -13.49 9.84
N ASP A 115 -7.07 -12.71 10.86
CA ASP A 115 -6.46 -12.69 12.21
C ASP A 115 -4.92 -12.47 12.24
N ASN A 116 -4.32 -11.99 11.14
CA ASN A 116 -2.88 -11.71 11.02
C ASN A 116 -2.59 -10.22 11.33
N GLU A 117 -3.08 -9.75 12.46
CA GLU A 117 -3.13 -8.31 12.80
C GLU A 117 -1.74 -7.65 12.89
N ASP A 118 -0.73 -8.33 13.39
CA ASP A 118 0.64 -7.79 13.49
C ASP A 118 1.23 -7.42 12.12
N LEU A 119 0.98 -8.24 11.09
CA LEU A 119 1.39 -7.97 9.72
C LEU A 119 0.58 -6.82 9.10
N ALA A 120 -0.70 -6.73 9.43
CA ALA A 120 -1.55 -5.60 9.02
C ALA A 120 -1.05 -4.28 9.63
N VAL A 121 -0.77 -4.26 10.94
CA VAL A 121 -0.21 -3.10 11.66
C VAL A 121 1.13 -2.67 11.06
N LEU A 122 2.08 -3.60 10.88
CA LEU A 122 3.40 -3.30 10.30
C LEU A 122 3.28 -2.67 8.90
N LEU A 123 2.43 -3.23 8.04
CA LEU A 123 2.24 -2.76 6.68
C LEU A 123 1.56 -1.38 6.64
N LEU A 124 0.55 -1.16 7.49
CA LEU A 124 -0.14 0.13 7.61
C LEU A 124 0.73 1.22 8.23
N MET A 125 1.56 0.91 9.23
CA MET A 125 2.51 1.87 9.80
C MET A 125 3.41 2.46 8.71
N ARG A 126 4.10 1.59 7.96
CA ARG A 126 4.97 2.00 6.86
C ARG A 126 4.21 2.76 5.76
N MET A 127 3.01 2.29 5.40
CA MET A 127 2.19 2.93 4.39
C MET A 127 1.71 4.34 4.81
N VAL A 128 1.38 4.55 6.09
CA VAL A 128 0.96 5.87 6.61
C VAL A 128 2.14 6.82 6.78
N GLU A 129 3.36 6.32 7.01
CA GLU A 129 4.59 7.13 6.97
C GLU A 129 4.92 7.59 5.55
N GLU A 130 4.80 6.70 4.56
CA GLU A 130 5.04 7.00 3.13
C GLU A 130 3.91 7.86 2.51
N PHE A 131 2.64 7.65 2.92
CA PHE A 131 1.47 8.33 2.36
C PHE A 131 0.45 8.78 3.44
N PRO A 132 0.77 9.83 4.22
CA PRO A 132 0.02 10.24 5.42
C PRO A 132 -1.37 10.84 5.14
N GLN A 133 -1.77 11.02 3.88
CA GLN A 133 -3.09 11.56 3.51
C GLN A 133 -4.19 10.49 3.40
N TYR A 134 -3.85 9.20 3.42
CA TYR A 134 -4.81 8.10 3.22
C TYR A 134 -5.64 7.83 4.49
N VAL A 135 -6.75 8.54 4.64
CA VAL A 135 -7.58 8.56 5.87
C VAL A 135 -8.02 7.15 6.31
N LYS A 136 -8.46 6.31 5.37
CA LYS A 136 -8.90 4.92 5.65
C LYS A 136 -7.81 4.04 6.25
N ALA A 137 -6.54 4.27 5.91
CA ALA A 137 -5.42 3.49 6.44
C ALA A 137 -5.09 3.89 7.87
N GLN A 138 -5.19 5.20 8.18
CA GLN A 138 -5.09 5.70 9.55
C GLN A 138 -6.27 5.23 10.43
N GLU A 139 -7.47 5.15 9.86
CA GLU A 139 -8.67 4.61 10.51
C GLU A 139 -8.51 3.11 10.82
N LEU A 140 -8.08 2.30 9.85
CA LEU A 140 -7.83 0.86 10.05
C LEU A 140 -6.67 0.61 11.04
N LEU A 141 -5.56 1.34 10.92
CA LEU A 141 -4.44 1.23 11.86
C LEU A 141 -4.84 1.61 13.28
N ALA A 142 -5.68 2.65 13.43
CA ALA A 142 -6.21 3.03 14.73
C ALA A 142 -7.16 1.96 15.30
N LEU A 143 -8.00 1.33 14.46
CA LEU A 143 -8.89 0.25 14.89
C LEU A 143 -8.11 -0.97 15.40
N LEU A 144 -7.04 -1.38 14.70
CA LEU A 144 -6.14 -2.44 15.15
C LEU A 144 -5.47 -2.09 16.49
N TYR A 145 -4.96 -0.86 16.64
CA TYR A 145 -4.44 -0.41 17.94
C TYR A 145 -5.50 -0.32 19.04
N LEU A 146 -6.77 -0.05 18.72
CA LEU A 146 -7.86 -0.13 19.72
C LEU A 146 -8.13 -1.58 20.14
N HIS A 147 -8.05 -2.54 19.21
CA HIS A 147 -8.18 -3.96 19.51
C HIS A 147 -7.04 -4.47 20.41
N HIS A 148 -5.81 -3.98 20.18
CA HIS A 148 -4.62 -4.29 21.00
C HIS A 148 -4.53 -3.49 22.32
N GLU A 149 -5.59 -2.77 22.71
CA GLU A 149 -5.62 -1.87 23.88
C GLU A 149 -4.53 -0.77 23.86
N ASP A 150 -3.94 -0.50 22.70
CA ASP A 150 -2.79 0.38 22.48
C ASP A 150 -3.26 1.83 22.23
N TYR A 151 -4.16 2.30 23.10
CA TYR A 151 -4.97 3.52 22.94
C TYR A 151 -4.17 4.80 22.65
N ILE A 152 -2.91 4.86 23.10
CA ILE A 152 -2.00 6.00 22.85
C ILE A 152 -1.59 6.06 21.37
N LYS A 153 -1.31 4.91 20.74
CA LYS A 153 -0.96 4.82 19.31
C LYS A 153 -2.20 5.08 18.46
N ALA A 154 -3.33 4.46 18.80
CA ALA A 154 -4.63 4.72 18.17
C ALA A 154 -4.95 6.23 18.13
N GLY A 155 -4.88 6.91 19.28
CA GLY A 155 -5.14 8.36 19.38
C GLY A 155 -4.21 9.23 18.51
N ARG A 156 -2.96 8.80 18.25
CA ARG A 156 -2.06 9.51 17.32
C ARG A 156 -2.51 9.36 15.88
N CYS A 157 -2.86 8.16 15.44
CA CYS A 157 -3.35 7.88 14.09
C CYS A 157 -4.65 8.64 13.80
N LEU A 158 -5.62 8.57 14.72
CA LEU A 158 -6.90 9.27 14.63
C LEU A 158 -6.71 10.80 14.61
N TYR A 159 -5.74 11.34 15.34
CA TYR A 159 -5.44 12.78 15.30
C TYR A 159 -4.90 13.24 13.93
N GLN A 160 -4.13 12.40 13.21
CA GLN A 160 -3.73 12.74 11.84
C GLN A 160 -4.93 12.71 10.89
N ALA A 161 -5.80 11.71 11.01
CA ALA A 161 -7.00 11.59 10.19
C ALA A 161 -7.94 12.81 10.37
N LEU A 162 -8.13 13.28 11.61
CA LEU A 162 -8.93 14.47 11.92
C LEU A 162 -8.35 15.80 11.43
N LYS A 163 -7.06 15.86 11.05
CA LYS A 163 -6.52 17.06 10.37
C LYS A 163 -7.02 17.18 8.94
N ILE A 164 -7.25 16.05 8.29
CA ILE A 164 -7.67 15.93 6.90
C ILE A 164 -9.20 16.03 6.84
N ASP A 165 -9.88 15.12 7.54
CA ASP A 165 -11.35 15.09 7.66
C ASP A 165 -11.78 15.28 9.12
N ARG A 166 -12.16 16.50 9.47
CA ARG A 166 -12.48 16.90 10.86
C ARG A 166 -13.74 16.26 11.40
N TYR A 167 -14.60 15.73 10.53
CA TYR A 167 -15.93 15.24 10.88
C TYR A 167 -16.18 13.80 10.40
N ASN A 168 -15.13 13.04 10.08
CA ASN A 168 -15.26 11.60 9.84
C ASN A 168 -15.92 10.93 11.07
N PRO A 169 -17.09 10.28 10.92
CA PRO A 169 -17.86 9.78 12.06
C PRO A 169 -17.18 8.60 12.78
N TRP A 170 -16.46 7.74 12.04
CA TRP A 170 -15.74 6.60 12.61
C TRP A 170 -14.49 7.04 13.36
N VAL A 171 -13.72 7.95 12.78
CA VAL A 171 -12.52 8.51 13.43
C VAL A 171 -12.89 9.28 14.70
N LEU A 172 -13.99 10.03 14.70
CA LEU A 172 -14.51 10.68 15.91
C LEU A 172 -14.97 9.65 16.97
N HIS A 173 -15.66 8.59 16.56
CA HIS A 173 -16.10 7.53 17.47
C HIS A 173 -14.92 6.77 18.11
N TYR A 174 -13.94 6.36 17.31
CA TYR A 174 -12.71 5.72 17.77
C TYR A 174 -11.87 6.66 18.67
N MET A 175 -11.89 7.98 18.42
CA MET A 175 -11.19 8.95 19.26
C MET A 175 -11.83 9.05 20.65
N ASP A 176 -13.15 8.95 20.77
CA ASP A 176 -13.84 8.97 22.07
C ASP A 176 -13.46 7.73 22.91
N ILE A 177 -13.45 6.54 22.28
CA ILE A 177 -12.99 5.29 22.90
C ILE A 177 -11.53 5.42 23.40
N ALA A 178 -10.62 5.91 22.55
CA ALA A 178 -9.22 6.13 22.93
C ALA A 178 -9.06 7.15 24.08
N LYS A 179 -9.87 8.22 24.11
CA LYS A 179 -9.84 9.22 25.18
C LYS A 179 -10.37 8.68 26.50
N HIS A 180 -11.40 7.83 26.47
CA HIS A 180 -11.97 7.21 27.67
C HIS A 180 -10.94 6.30 28.35
N ASN A 181 -10.35 5.36 27.61
CA ASN A 181 -9.47 4.34 28.17
C ASN A 181 -8.05 4.84 28.52
N THR A 182 -7.60 5.98 27.98
CA THR A 182 -6.31 6.60 28.40
C THR A 182 -6.39 7.45 29.66
N GLY A 183 -7.56 7.56 30.30
CA GLY A 183 -7.82 8.51 31.39
C GLY A 183 -7.74 9.99 30.97
N LYS A 184 -7.41 10.29 29.70
CA LYS A 184 -7.27 11.65 29.20
C LYS A 184 -8.61 12.37 29.09
N ALA A 185 -9.73 11.65 28.96
CA ALA A 185 -11.06 12.24 29.09
C ALA A 185 -11.26 12.89 30.48
N GLU A 186 -10.76 12.28 31.56
CA GLU A 186 -10.75 12.91 32.87
C GLU A 186 -9.72 14.04 32.97
N VAL A 187 -8.53 13.89 32.38
CA VAL A 187 -7.50 14.94 32.41
C VAL A 187 -7.91 16.18 31.62
N GLU A 188 -8.64 16.06 30.51
CA GLU A 188 -9.20 17.22 29.78
C GLU A 188 -10.34 17.88 30.57
N LYS A 189 -11.27 17.10 31.14
CA LYS A 189 -12.29 17.64 32.08
C LYS A 189 -11.66 18.33 33.29
N ARG A 190 -10.65 17.72 33.90
CA ARG A 190 -9.89 18.29 35.02
C ARG A 190 -9.03 19.48 34.60
N LYS A 191 -8.51 19.55 33.37
CA LYS A 191 -7.80 20.76 32.87
C LYS A 191 -8.75 21.93 32.66
N LEU A 192 -9.98 21.67 32.17
CA LEU A 192 -11.04 22.68 32.09
C LEU A 192 -11.48 23.17 33.48
N GLN A 193 -11.45 22.30 34.51
CA GLN A 193 -11.74 22.67 35.90
C GLN A 193 -10.54 23.35 36.61
N ASN A 194 -9.31 22.87 36.38
CA ASN A 194 -8.08 23.35 37.02
C ASN A 194 -7.49 24.60 36.36
N ALA A 195 -8.02 25.03 35.21
CA ALA A 195 -7.84 26.40 34.72
C ALA A 195 -8.36 27.48 35.70
N PHE A 196 -9.05 27.07 36.78
CA PHE A 196 -9.67 27.94 37.78
C PHE A 196 -9.24 27.66 39.24
N SER A 197 -8.13 26.95 39.53
CA SER A 197 -7.70 26.73 40.93
C SER A 197 -6.17 26.57 41.17
N HIS A 198 -5.71 26.84 42.40
CA HIS A 198 -4.30 26.82 42.84
C HIS A 198 -4.15 26.30 44.29
N ARG A 199 -3.15 25.44 44.59
CA ARG A 199 -2.34 25.45 45.84
C ARG A 199 -1.12 24.50 45.85
N GLN A 200 -0.21 24.70 46.82
CA GLN A 200 1.10 24.03 47.07
C GLN A 200 1.12 23.14 48.35
N MET A 201 2.19 22.36 48.56
CA MET A 201 2.55 21.59 49.78
C MET A 201 4.09 21.59 50.05
N GLN A 202 4.56 21.09 51.21
CA GLN A 202 5.97 21.05 51.71
C GLN A 202 6.30 19.83 52.64
N ASP A 203 7.59 19.63 53.00
CA ASP A 203 8.28 18.38 53.47
C ASP A 203 8.99 18.44 54.89
N ASP A 204 9.85 17.43 55.20
CA ASP A 204 10.98 17.27 56.19
C ASP A 204 10.75 16.34 57.45
N ASP A 205 11.72 15.67 58.15
CA ASP A 205 13.01 14.94 57.85
C ASP A 205 13.59 14.25 59.18
N ILE A 206 14.76 13.57 59.15
CA ILE A 206 15.85 13.42 60.20
C ILE A 206 16.19 12.02 60.86
N ILE A 207 17.50 11.84 61.21
CA ILE A 207 18.29 10.62 61.60
C ILE A 207 19.13 10.84 62.91
N MET A 208 19.64 9.78 63.62
CA MET A 208 20.71 9.87 64.68
C MET A 208 21.72 8.65 64.77
N PRO A 209 22.94 8.76 65.39
CA PRO A 209 24.10 7.87 65.13
C PRO A 209 24.86 7.30 66.43
N PRO A 210 26.20 6.99 66.54
CA PRO A 210 26.69 5.67 67.08
C PRO A 210 27.96 5.62 68.02
N SER A 211 28.50 4.39 68.28
CA SER A 211 29.95 4.01 68.54
C SER A 211 30.62 4.10 69.95
N TYR A 212 31.45 3.08 70.33
CA TYR A 212 32.91 3.18 70.66
C TYR A 212 33.61 1.80 70.96
N LYS A 213 34.96 1.76 71.09
CA LYS A 213 35.86 0.57 71.30
C LYS A 213 37.13 0.92 72.11
N GLU A 214 37.79 -0.03 72.79
CA GLU A 214 39.25 0.06 73.09
C GLU A 214 39.98 -1.29 73.41
N ASN A 215 41.27 -1.24 73.83
CA ASN A 215 42.35 -2.15 73.38
C ASN A 215 43.26 -2.77 74.50
N THR A 216 44.11 -3.75 74.17
CA THR A 216 44.82 -4.67 75.11
C THR A 216 46.37 -4.66 74.99
N GLY A 217 47.09 -5.12 76.04
CA GLY A 217 48.56 -5.09 76.17
C GLY A 217 49.34 -6.43 75.95
N TRP A 218 50.67 -6.34 75.92
CA TRP A 218 51.58 -7.28 75.24
C TRP A 218 51.70 -8.73 75.75
N GLN A 219 51.28 -9.09 76.97
CA GLN A 219 51.25 -10.51 77.38
C GLN A 219 50.20 -11.30 76.57
N SER A 220 49.17 -10.61 76.06
CA SER A 220 48.28 -11.20 75.06
C SER A 220 49.05 -11.65 73.82
N VAL A 221 50.07 -10.91 73.34
CA VAL A 221 50.75 -11.19 72.06
C VAL A 221 51.42 -12.56 72.01
N LEU A 222 52.01 -13.04 73.11
CA LEU A 222 52.67 -14.36 73.13
C LEU A 222 51.65 -15.52 73.16
N ASN A 223 50.59 -15.38 73.96
CA ASN A 223 49.47 -16.33 73.98
C ASN A 223 48.67 -16.29 72.67
N ILE A 224 48.57 -15.10 72.04
CA ILE A 224 48.04 -14.91 70.69
C ILE A 224 48.92 -15.64 69.66
N LEU A 225 50.24 -15.70 69.81
CA LEU A 225 51.11 -16.42 68.87
C LEU A 225 50.92 -17.94 68.93
N VAL A 226 50.91 -18.54 70.13
CA VAL A 226 50.64 -19.98 70.27
C VAL A 226 49.19 -20.30 69.89
N GLY A 227 48.25 -19.44 70.29
CA GLY A 227 46.84 -19.50 69.89
C GLY A 227 46.62 -19.29 68.39
N LEU A 228 47.47 -18.52 67.70
CA LEU A 228 47.44 -18.35 66.24
C LEU A 228 47.91 -19.61 65.53
N VAL A 229 48.95 -20.30 66.03
CA VAL A 229 49.44 -21.54 65.41
C VAL A 229 48.42 -22.67 65.60
N LEU A 230 47.87 -22.84 66.81
CA LEU A 230 46.79 -23.80 67.06
C LEU A 230 45.49 -23.42 66.33
N GLY A 231 45.15 -22.13 66.32
CA GLY A 231 44.01 -21.59 65.58
C GLY A 231 44.14 -21.79 64.07
N ALA A 232 45.34 -21.60 63.50
CA ALA A 232 45.62 -21.86 62.09
C ALA A 232 45.50 -23.36 61.76
N MET A 233 45.93 -24.27 62.63
CA MET A 233 45.70 -25.71 62.45
C MET A 233 44.21 -26.08 62.55
N VAL A 234 43.46 -25.50 63.48
CA VAL A 234 41.99 -25.67 63.58
C VAL A 234 41.30 -25.14 62.32
N ILE A 235 41.71 -23.98 61.82
CA ILE A 235 41.21 -23.42 60.56
C ILE A 235 41.56 -24.35 59.40
N PHE A 236 42.79 -24.88 59.32
CA PHE A 236 43.22 -25.77 58.25
C PHE A 236 42.46 -27.11 58.23
N PHE A 237 42.22 -27.73 59.38
CA PHE A 237 41.60 -29.06 59.45
C PHE A 237 40.07 -29.07 59.59
N LEU A 238 39.44 -28.04 60.16
CA LEU A 238 37.98 -27.99 60.34
C LEU A 238 37.30 -26.94 59.47
N VAL A 239 37.89 -25.76 59.31
CA VAL A 239 37.27 -24.67 58.55
C VAL A 239 37.56 -24.78 57.05
N MET A 240 38.78 -25.17 56.67
CA MET A 240 39.20 -25.24 55.26
C MET A 240 38.39 -26.26 54.44
N PRO A 241 38.19 -27.52 54.90
CA PRO A 241 37.39 -28.50 54.16
C PRO A 241 35.93 -28.08 53.99
N ALA A 242 35.31 -27.57 55.04
CA ALA A 242 33.94 -27.06 54.99
C ALA A 242 33.83 -25.79 54.11
N SER A 243 34.86 -24.94 54.13
CA SER A 243 34.90 -23.74 53.30
C SER A 243 35.08 -24.09 51.83
N THR A 244 36.00 -24.98 51.46
CA THR A 244 36.20 -25.42 50.07
C THR A 244 34.97 -26.17 49.55
N GLU A 245 34.33 -27.01 50.36
CA GLU A 245 33.07 -27.66 49.99
C GLU A 245 31.95 -26.63 49.76
N SER A 246 31.80 -25.62 50.63
CA SER A 246 30.82 -24.54 50.44
C SER A 246 31.10 -23.64 49.23
N LEU A 247 32.39 -23.44 48.89
CA LEU A 247 32.82 -22.64 47.75
C LEU A 247 32.57 -23.39 46.44
N ASN A 248 32.87 -24.69 46.42
CA ASN A 248 32.53 -25.59 45.32
C ASN A 248 31.01 -25.73 45.15
N ALA A 249 30.24 -25.79 46.24
CA ALA A 249 28.77 -25.80 46.18
C ALA A 249 28.21 -24.50 45.57
N LYS A 250 28.72 -23.33 45.98
CA LYS A 250 28.36 -22.03 45.37
C LYS A 250 28.76 -21.97 43.90
N HIS A 251 29.97 -22.40 43.55
CA HIS A 251 30.44 -22.40 42.16
C HIS A 251 29.59 -23.33 41.27
N ASN A 252 29.22 -24.52 41.77
CA ASN A 252 28.31 -25.44 41.08
C ASN A 252 26.89 -24.87 40.97
N GLN A 253 26.42 -24.10 41.96
CA GLN A 253 25.11 -23.42 41.91
C GLN A 253 25.12 -22.29 40.86
N GLU A 254 26.16 -21.47 40.80
CA GLU A 254 26.34 -20.42 39.78
C GLU A 254 26.46 -21.04 38.38
N LEU A 255 27.26 -22.11 38.22
CA LEU A 255 27.39 -22.86 36.98
C LEU A 255 26.04 -23.45 36.53
N LYS A 256 25.22 -23.96 37.46
CA LYS A 256 23.88 -24.47 37.15
C LYS A 256 22.94 -23.36 36.71
N ASN A 257 22.91 -22.22 37.41
CA ASN A 257 22.07 -21.08 37.04
C ASN A 257 22.46 -20.54 35.66
N THR A 258 23.76 -20.40 35.37
CA THR A 258 24.24 -19.98 34.04
C THR A 258 23.95 -21.00 32.95
N LEU A 259 23.98 -22.31 33.24
CA LEU A 259 23.53 -23.34 32.30
C LEU A 259 22.02 -23.30 32.04
N GLU A 260 21.20 -23.04 33.07
CA GLU A 260 19.75 -22.88 32.93
C GLU A 260 19.40 -21.61 32.13
N GLU A 261 20.05 -20.48 32.39
CA GLU A 261 19.89 -19.24 31.64
C GLU A 261 20.37 -19.36 30.18
N LEU A 262 21.52 -20.01 29.95
CA LEU A 262 22.04 -20.26 28.60
C LEU A 262 21.13 -21.21 27.81
N ASN A 263 20.51 -22.20 28.46
CA ASN A 263 19.52 -23.07 27.82
C ASN A 263 18.21 -22.32 27.49
N GLN A 264 17.73 -21.44 28.39
CA GLN A 264 16.59 -20.56 28.08
C GLN A 264 16.91 -19.62 26.92
N LYS A 265 18.11 -19.05 26.86
CA LYS A 265 18.56 -18.20 25.75
C LYS A 265 18.68 -18.96 24.43
N ASN A 266 19.12 -20.22 24.45
CA ASN A 266 19.12 -21.06 23.25
C ASN A 266 17.69 -21.35 22.76
N LEU A 267 16.75 -21.68 23.65
CA LEU A 267 15.33 -21.87 23.29
C LEU A 267 14.69 -20.59 22.75
N GLU A 268 15.06 -19.42 23.29
CA GLU A 268 14.64 -18.11 22.78
C GLU A 268 15.22 -17.84 21.38
N ILE A 269 16.50 -18.16 21.16
CA ILE A 269 17.18 -18.06 19.86
C ILE A 269 16.55 -19.02 18.84
N ASP A 270 16.24 -20.25 19.19
CA ASP A 270 15.58 -21.22 18.30
C ASP A 270 14.15 -20.76 17.93
N SER A 271 13.40 -20.21 18.89
CA SER A 271 12.09 -19.60 18.64
C SER A 271 12.19 -18.36 17.74
N LEU A 272 13.21 -17.52 17.94
CA LEU A 272 13.49 -16.37 17.08
C LEU A 272 13.89 -16.80 15.66
N ASN A 273 14.76 -17.80 15.53
CA ASN A 273 15.17 -18.36 14.25
C ASN A 273 13.97 -18.96 13.50
N GLN A 274 13.10 -19.70 14.20
CA GLN A 274 11.87 -20.23 13.60
C GLN A 274 10.94 -19.10 13.11
N LYS A 275 10.79 -18.02 13.89
CA LYS A 275 10.01 -16.83 13.49
C LYS A 275 10.64 -16.07 12.33
N VAL A 276 11.98 -16.00 12.26
CA VAL A 276 12.71 -15.40 11.13
C VAL A 276 12.52 -16.25 9.88
N GLU A 277 12.59 -17.57 9.97
CA GLU A 277 12.42 -18.46 8.81
C GLU A 277 10.98 -18.46 8.29
N THR A 278 9.96 -18.44 9.18
CA THR A 278 8.57 -18.29 8.73
C THR A 278 8.29 -16.90 8.17
N ALA A 279 8.82 -15.84 8.77
CA ALA A 279 8.71 -14.47 8.24
C ALA A 279 9.41 -14.33 6.88
N LYS A 280 10.55 -15.00 6.68
CA LYS A 280 11.30 -15.00 5.43
C LYS A 280 10.59 -15.81 4.34
N SER A 281 10.06 -17.00 4.65
CA SER A 281 9.22 -17.77 3.73
C SER A 281 7.96 -16.97 3.32
N ALA A 282 7.32 -16.29 4.27
CA ALA A 282 6.21 -15.38 3.99
C ALA A 282 6.65 -14.14 3.18
N GLN A 283 7.85 -13.61 3.38
CA GLN A 283 8.43 -12.54 2.56
C GLN A 283 8.70 -13.01 1.13
N ASP A 284 9.36 -14.15 0.94
CA ASP A 284 9.69 -14.71 -0.37
C ASP A 284 8.40 -14.99 -1.17
N GLN A 285 7.39 -15.58 -0.52
CA GLN A 285 6.08 -15.82 -1.11
C GLN A 285 5.32 -14.50 -1.37
N ALA A 286 5.48 -13.48 -0.51
CA ALA A 286 4.94 -12.14 -0.76
C ALA A 286 5.66 -11.41 -1.91
N GLU A 287 6.97 -11.60 -2.09
CA GLU A 287 7.75 -11.05 -3.21
C GLU A 287 7.46 -11.76 -4.53
N GLU A 288 7.19 -13.07 -4.51
CA GLU A 288 6.72 -13.82 -5.69
C GLU A 288 5.29 -13.39 -6.07
N ASN A 289 4.39 -13.27 -5.10
CA ASN A 289 3.07 -12.68 -5.30
C ASN A 289 3.15 -11.22 -5.79
N LEU A 290 4.10 -10.43 -5.27
CA LEU A 290 4.35 -9.05 -5.72
C LEU A 290 4.85 -9.00 -7.17
N LYS A 291 5.80 -9.86 -7.57
CA LYS A 291 6.28 -9.95 -8.96
C LYS A 291 5.17 -10.40 -9.91
N THR A 292 4.30 -11.29 -9.44
CA THR A 292 3.14 -11.77 -10.21
C THR A 292 2.12 -10.63 -10.38
N LEU A 293 1.75 -9.94 -9.28
CA LEU A 293 0.87 -8.76 -9.28
C LEU A 293 1.45 -7.56 -10.04
N GLN A 294 2.78 -7.36 -10.05
CA GLN A 294 3.43 -6.32 -10.85
C GLN A 294 3.38 -6.62 -12.35
N LYS A 295 3.42 -7.89 -12.75
CA LYS A 295 3.27 -8.31 -14.14
C LYS A 295 1.81 -8.38 -14.62
N SER A 296 0.84 -8.61 -13.74
CA SER A 296 -0.57 -8.79 -14.11
C SER A 296 -1.50 -7.65 -13.67
N SER A 297 -1.04 -6.69 -12.87
CA SER A 297 -1.91 -5.68 -12.26
C SER A 297 -1.19 -4.35 -11.99
N GLY A 298 -1.09 -3.53 -13.03
CA GLY A 298 -1.32 -2.09 -12.82
C GLY A 298 -2.68 -1.95 -12.13
N GLY A 299 -2.71 -1.36 -10.93
CA GLY A 299 -3.92 -1.34 -10.11
C GLY A 299 -5.06 -0.59 -10.81
N THR A 300 -6.26 -0.61 -10.23
CA THR A 300 -7.41 0.17 -10.73
C THR A 300 -7.03 1.62 -11.06
N LEU A 301 -6.18 2.24 -10.24
CA LEU A 301 -5.61 3.57 -10.49
C LEU A 301 -4.78 3.65 -11.79
N ALA A 302 -3.93 2.66 -12.09
CA ALA A 302 -3.13 2.62 -13.32
C ALA A 302 -4.00 2.43 -14.58
N GLN A 303 -5.05 1.59 -14.51
CA GLN A 303 -5.98 1.43 -15.64
C GLN A 303 -6.76 2.72 -15.91
N TYR A 304 -7.17 3.45 -14.85
CA TYR A 304 -7.72 4.80 -15.02
C TYR A 304 -6.71 5.80 -15.62
N GLN A 305 -5.42 5.72 -15.27
CA GLN A 305 -4.39 6.57 -15.90
C GLN A 305 -4.20 6.25 -17.39
N ASN A 306 -4.23 4.98 -17.78
CA ASN A 306 -4.14 4.63 -19.20
C ASN A 306 -5.38 5.12 -19.95
N LEU A 307 -6.58 4.99 -19.38
CA LEU A 307 -7.79 5.59 -19.96
C LEU A 307 -7.69 7.13 -20.11
N VAL A 308 -7.15 7.86 -19.12
CA VAL A 308 -6.85 9.31 -19.26
C VAL A 308 -5.97 9.55 -20.49
N LYS A 309 -4.86 8.83 -20.61
CA LYS A 309 -3.88 9.01 -21.68
C LYS A 309 -4.45 8.64 -23.06
N ILE A 310 -5.28 7.60 -23.14
CA ILE A 310 -5.98 7.21 -24.39
C ILE A 310 -6.92 8.34 -24.82
N LEU A 311 -7.72 8.90 -23.90
CA LEU A 311 -8.60 10.03 -24.20
C LEU A 311 -7.82 11.31 -24.59
N GLN A 312 -6.64 11.54 -23.99
CA GLN A 312 -5.73 12.62 -24.40
C GLN A 312 -5.17 12.37 -25.81
N ALA A 313 -4.72 11.15 -26.11
CA ALA A 313 -4.19 10.78 -27.42
C ALA A 313 -5.25 10.92 -28.53
N TYR A 314 -6.51 10.55 -28.28
CA TYR A 314 -7.62 10.85 -29.20
C TYR A 314 -7.84 12.35 -29.42
N ARG A 315 -7.75 13.17 -28.36
CA ARG A 315 -7.89 14.63 -28.45
C ARG A 315 -6.72 15.31 -29.18
N ASP A 316 -5.52 14.74 -29.07
CA ASP A 316 -4.30 15.23 -29.73
C ASP A 316 -4.09 14.60 -31.13
N GLU A 317 -5.07 13.84 -31.63
CA GLU A 317 -5.05 13.08 -32.90
C GLU A 317 -3.91 12.02 -33.01
N ASP A 318 -3.28 11.66 -31.88
CA ASP A 318 -2.22 10.65 -31.78
C ASP A 318 -2.79 9.22 -31.68
N GLN A 319 -3.21 8.69 -32.83
CA GLN A 319 -3.72 7.32 -32.94
C GLN A 319 -2.68 6.25 -32.54
N GLN A 320 -1.38 6.52 -32.70
CA GLN A 320 -0.32 5.55 -32.38
C GLN A 320 -0.21 5.33 -30.87
N THR A 321 -0.14 6.42 -30.10
CA THR A 321 -0.13 6.38 -28.64
C THR A 321 -1.44 5.79 -28.10
N ALA A 322 -2.59 6.14 -28.69
CA ALA A 322 -3.88 5.56 -28.31
C ALA A 322 -3.91 4.03 -28.48
N ALA A 323 -3.43 3.51 -29.62
CA ALA A 323 -3.45 2.08 -29.92
C ALA A 323 -2.49 1.26 -29.04
N LEU A 324 -1.29 1.80 -28.74
CA LEU A 324 -0.36 1.15 -27.81
C LEU A 324 -0.93 1.07 -26.39
N LEU A 325 -1.44 2.19 -25.88
CA LEU A 325 -2.04 2.23 -24.54
C LEU A 325 -3.30 1.36 -24.43
N TYR A 326 -4.07 1.22 -25.51
CA TYR A 326 -5.25 0.35 -25.54
C TYR A 326 -4.90 -1.11 -25.25
N VAL A 327 -3.84 -1.63 -25.90
CA VAL A 327 -3.38 -3.01 -25.70
C VAL A 327 -2.74 -3.21 -24.32
N ASP A 328 -2.03 -2.20 -23.82
CA ASP A 328 -1.41 -2.23 -22.48
C ASP A 328 -2.43 -1.96 -21.33
N THR A 329 -3.73 -1.84 -21.61
CA THR A 329 -4.80 -1.57 -20.61
C THR A 329 -5.62 -2.80 -20.28
N ASP A 330 -5.76 -3.12 -18.98
CA ASP A 330 -6.69 -4.13 -18.49
C ASP A 330 -8.11 -3.55 -18.37
N TRP A 331 -8.87 -3.71 -19.45
CA TRP A 331 -10.27 -3.28 -19.56
C TRP A 331 -11.22 -3.99 -18.58
N SER A 332 -10.85 -5.14 -18.00
CA SER A 332 -11.70 -5.85 -17.05
C SER A 332 -11.93 -5.06 -15.75
N VAL A 333 -10.98 -4.20 -15.41
CA VAL A 333 -10.98 -3.36 -14.20
C VAL A 333 -11.84 -2.09 -14.36
N LEU A 334 -12.16 -1.70 -15.59
CA LEU A 334 -12.86 -0.45 -15.94
C LEU A 334 -14.39 -0.61 -16.10
N ASN A 335 -14.98 -1.61 -15.44
CA ASN A 335 -16.42 -1.91 -15.49
C ASN A 335 -17.21 -1.24 -14.35
N ASP A 336 -17.09 0.08 -14.20
CA ASP A 336 -17.75 0.85 -13.13
C ASP A 336 -19.21 1.24 -13.44
N GLY A 337 -19.72 0.87 -14.62
CA GLY A 337 -21.07 1.14 -15.09
C GLY A 337 -21.31 2.58 -15.57
N VAL A 338 -20.36 3.49 -15.36
CA VAL A 338 -20.47 4.91 -15.73
C VAL A 338 -19.66 5.20 -16.99
N LEU A 339 -18.50 4.56 -17.14
CA LEU A 339 -17.63 4.70 -18.32
C LEU A 339 -17.96 3.72 -19.45
N ASN A 340 -18.96 2.85 -19.28
CA ASN A 340 -19.30 1.82 -20.28
C ASN A 340 -19.58 2.39 -21.68
N GLU A 341 -20.15 3.59 -21.79
CA GLU A 341 -20.37 4.27 -23.09
C GLU A 341 -19.02 4.67 -23.74
N THR A 342 -18.09 5.25 -22.97
CA THR A 342 -16.73 5.62 -23.40
C THR A 342 -15.89 4.40 -23.75
N VAL A 343 -15.88 3.39 -22.87
CA VAL A 343 -15.11 2.15 -23.05
C VAL A 343 -15.62 1.42 -24.29
N ALA A 344 -16.93 1.31 -24.49
CA ALA A 344 -17.48 0.70 -25.70
C ALA A 344 -17.14 1.48 -26.98
N TRP A 345 -17.09 2.81 -26.93
CA TRP A 345 -16.64 3.62 -28.06
C TRP A 345 -15.15 3.37 -28.40
N ILE A 346 -14.26 3.42 -27.40
CA ILE A 346 -12.82 3.13 -27.59
C ILE A 346 -12.63 1.70 -28.11
N GLN A 347 -13.27 0.70 -27.50
CA GLN A 347 -13.17 -0.71 -27.91
C GLN A 347 -13.67 -0.91 -29.34
N LYS A 348 -14.74 -0.22 -29.74
CA LYS A 348 -15.25 -0.27 -31.11
C LYS A 348 -14.26 0.34 -32.10
N ASP A 349 -13.78 1.56 -31.85
CA ASP A 349 -12.82 2.22 -32.74
C ASP A 349 -11.51 1.43 -32.83
N MET A 350 -11.03 0.86 -31.73
CA MET A 350 -9.84 0.02 -31.72
C MET A 350 -10.04 -1.30 -32.49
N ALA A 351 -11.22 -1.91 -32.42
CA ALA A 351 -11.55 -3.08 -33.24
C ALA A 351 -11.68 -2.77 -34.74
N GLU A 352 -12.14 -1.58 -35.10
CA GLU A 352 -12.28 -1.13 -36.50
C GLU A 352 -10.94 -0.62 -37.09
N ASN A 353 -10.16 0.15 -36.31
CA ASN A 353 -9.00 0.93 -36.76
C ASN A 353 -7.70 0.65 -35.98
N GLY A 354 -7.78 0.34 -34.68
CA GLY A 354 -6.61 0.21 -33.80
C GLY A 354 -5.60 -0.86 -34.24
N TYR A 355 -6.07 -1.98 -34.78
CA TYR A 355 -5.18 -3.03 -35.30
C TYR A 355 -4.40 -2.57 -36.55
N THR A 356 -5.00 -1.77 -37.44
CA THR A 356 -4.29 -1.29 -38.64
C THR A 356 -3.24 -0.24 -38.29
N VAL A 357 -3.47 0.58 -37.25
CA VAL A 357 -2.46 1.49 -36.71
C VAL A 357 -1.23 0.71 -36.24
N LEU A 358 -1.41 -0.32 -35.42
CA LEU A 358 -0.31 -1.16 -34.92
C LEU A 358 0.39 -1.92 -36.06
N MET A 359 -0.35 -2.45 -37.03
CA MET A 359 0.22 -3.07 -38.23
C MET A 359 1.11 -2.10 -39.02
N ASN A 360 0.63 -0.86 -39.25
CA ASN A 360 1.39 0.18 -39.96
C ASN A 360 2.66 0.61 -39.18
N MET A 361 2.61 0.61 -37.84
CA MET A 361 3.80 0.81 -37.01
C MET A 361 4.80 -0.33 -37.19
N GLY A 362 4.32 -1.58 -37.23
CA GLY A 362 5.11 -2.77 -37.54
C GLY A 362 5.81 -2.67 -38.89
N ASP A 363 5.06 -2.32 -39.95
CA ASP A 363 5.59 -2.11 -41.30
C ASP A 363 6.68 -1.04 -41.34
N ALA A 364 6.46 0.09 -40.64
CA ALA A 364 7.44 1.18 -40.56
C ALA A 364 8.73 0.75 -39.84
N THR A 365 8.63 -0.03 -38.75
CA THR A 365 9.83 -0.58 -38.07
C THR A 365 10.54 -1.64 -38.88
N LEU A 366 9.80 -2.49 -39.61
CA LEU A 366 10.39 -3.52 -40.47
C LEU A 366 11.13 -2.89 -41.65
N ALA A 367 10.57 -1.83 -42.26
CA ALA A 367 11.23 -1.04 -43.29
C ALA A 367 12.48 -0.29 -42.77
N ALA A 368 12.54 0.03 -41.47
CA ALA A 368 13.72 0.57 -40.80
C ALA A 368 14.76 -0.52 -40.41
N GLY A 369 14.47 -1.80 -40.65
CA GLY A 369 15.34 -2.93 -40.31
C GLY A 369 15.21 -3.45 -38.87
N ASP A 370 14.31 -2.90 -38.07
CA ASP A 370 14.05 -3.35 -36.69
C ASP A 370 12.95 -4.42 -36.68
N ALA A 371 13.33 -5.63 -37.10
CA ALA A 371 12.43 -6.78 -37.18
C ALA A 371 11.86 -7.19 -35.80
N ALA A 372 12.62 -7.02 -34.72
CA ALA A 372 12.18 -7.35 -33.36
C ALA A 372 11.08 -6.40 -32.86
N LYS A 373 11.18 -5.10 -33.18
CA LYS A 373 10.13 -4.14 -32.85
C LYS A 373 8.91 -4.26 -33.77
N ALA A 374 9.13 -4.65 -35.02
CA ALA A 374 8.04 -5.00 -35.93
C ALA A 374 7.23 -6.20 -35.42
N GLU A 375 7.91 -7.25 -34.93
CA GLU A 375 7.31 -8.40 -34.26
C GLU A 375 6.39 -7.96 -33.10
N GLU A 376 6.87 -7.10 -32.20
CA GLU A 376 6.08 -6.58 -31.06
C GLU A 376 4.80 -5.89 -31.55
N TYR A 377 4.88 -5.02 -32.55
CA TYR A 377 3.73 -4.29 -33.06
C TYR A 377 2.73 -5.18 -33.82
N TYR A 378 3.19 -6.16 -34.60
CA TYR A 378 2.30 -7.15 -35.21
C TYR A 378 1.63 -8.05 -34.16
N GLN A 379 2.34 -8.49 -33.12
CA GLN A 379 1.75 -9.22 -32.00
C GLN A 379 0.70 -8.37 -31.26
N LYS A 380 0.96 -7.09 -31.00
CA LYS A 380 -0.02 -6.17 -30.41
C LYS A 380 -1.24 -5.95 -31.32
N SER A 381 -1.05 -5.89 -32.64
CA SER A 381 -2.16 -5.87 -33.60
C SER A 381 -3.03 -7.14 -33.51
N LEU A 382 -2.42 -8.33 -33.38
CA LEU A 382 -3.15 -9.59 -33.23
C LEU A 382 -3.87 -9.73 -31.89
N GLN A 383 -3.46 -9.01 -30.84
CA GLN A 383 -4.21 -8.94 -29.58
C GLN A 383 -5.53 -8.17 -29.72
N ILE A 384 -5.61 -7.21 -30.64
CA ILE A 384 -6.86 -6.53 -30.99
C ILE A 384 -7.71 -7.37 -31.95
N LYS A 385 -7.07 -7.93 -33.00
CA LYS A 385 -7.74 -8.72 -34.04
C LYS A 385 -6.92 -9.96 -34.39
N ALA A 386 -7.21 -11.06 -33.71
CA ALA A 386 -6.46 -12.32 -33.84
C ALA A 386 -6.63 -13.02 -35.20
N ASP A 387 -7.78 -12.82 -35.86
CA ASP A 387 -8.15 -13.46 -37.14
C ASP A 387 -7.71 -12.64 -38.36
N ASN A 388 -6.49 -12.11 -38.33
CA ASN A 388 -5.96 -11.25 -39.39
C ASN A 388 -4.81 -11.90 -40.19
N PRO A 389 -5.08 -12.57 -41.33
CA PRO A 389 -4.05 -13.25 -42.13
C PRO A 389 -3.01 -12.29 -42.73
N GLU A 390 -3.34 -11.01 -42.95
CA GLU A 390 -2.36 -10.00 -43.39
C GLU A 390 -1.27 -9.80 -42.33
N VAL A 391 -1.66 -9.65 -41.07
CA VAL A 391 -0.72 -9.41 -39.97
C VAL A 391 0.07 -10.68 -39.66
N ILE A 392 -0.55 -11.86 -39.75
CA ILE A 392 0.14 -13.15 -39.63
C ILE A 392 1.18 -13.31 -40.74
N TYR A 393 0.88 -12.89 -41.98
CA TYR A 393 1.84 -12.89 -43.09
C TYR A 393 3.00 -11.91 -42.86
N LYS A 394 2.70 -10.67 -42.47
CA LYS A 394 3.70 -9.64 -42.14
C LYS A 394 4.61 -10.05 -40.97
N LEU A 395 4.05 -10.73 -39.96
CA LEU A 395 4.80 -11.32 -38.86
C LEU A 395 5.75 -12.43 -39.35
N GLY A 396 5.29 -13.32 -40.24
CA GLY A 396 6.16 -14.29 -40.93
C GLY A 396 7.30 -13.62 -41.70
N MET A 397 7.02 -12.54 -42.44
CA MET A 397 8.02 -11.74 -43.15
C MET A 397 9.01 -11.01 -42.22
N ALA A 398 8.58 -10.64 -41.01
CA ALA A 398 9.49 -10.10 -39.99
C ALA A 398 10.52 -11.14 -39.54
N TYR A 399 10.11 -12.40 -39.31
CA TYR A 399 11.04 -13.48 -38.99
C TYR A 399 11.97 -13.84 -40.16
N VAL A 400 11.51 -13.79 -41.43
CA VAL A 400 12.41 -13.90 -42.60
C VAL A 400 13.48 -12.81 -42.55
N THR A 401 13.10 -11.57 -42.26
CA THR A 401 14.01 -10.42 -42.17
C THR A 401 15.00 -10.56 -40.99
N ALA A 402 14.56 -11.15 -39.88
CA ALA A 402 15.41 -11.48 -38.74
C ALA A 402 16.32 -12.72 -38.97
N GLY A 403 16.11 -13.46 -40.06
CA GLY A 403 16.85 -14.69 -40.40
C GLY A 403 16.33 -15.97 -39.73
N ASP A 404 15.21 -15.91 -38.99
CA ASP A 404 14.56 -17.09 -38.41
C ASP A 404 13.58 -17.73 -39.43
N GLN A 405 14.16 -18.46 -40.37
CA GLN A 405 13.40 -19.18 -41.39
C GLN A 405 12.47 -20.27 -40.79
N GLN A 406 12.80 -20.81 -39.62
CA GLN A 406 12.00 -21.87 -38.98
C GLN A 406 10.69 -21.29 -38.46
N THR A 407 10.75 -20.20 -37.71
CA THR A 407 9.57 -19.51 -37.18
C THR A 407 8.76 -18.87 -38.30
N ALA A 408 9.38 -18.25 -39.31
CA ALA A 408 8.69 -17.76 -40.50
C ALA A 408 7.87 -18.86 -41.20
N THR A 409 8.45 -20.06 -41.37
CA THR A 409 7.77 -21.21 -41.98
C THR A 409 6.53 -21.66 -41.18
N GLN A 410 6.52 -21.49 -39.86
CA GLN A 410 5.35 -21.78 -39.02
C GLN A 410 4.20 -20.82 -39.32
N TYR A 411 4.44 -19.50 -39.35
CA TYR A 411 3.42 -18.50 -39.68
C TYR A 411 2.87 -18.66 -41.11
N PHE A 412 3.73 -18.96 -42.10
CA PHE A 412 3.25 -19.27 -43.46
C PHE A 412 2.46 -20.57 -43.52
N THR A 413 2.76 -21.56 -42.67
CA THR A 413 1.95 -22.78 -42.56
C THR A 413 0.58 -22.51 -41.92
N ASP A 414 0.53 -21.64 -40.91
CA ASP A 414 -0.70 -21.21 -40.26
C ASP A 414 -1.68 -20.57 -41.26
N ILE A 415 -1.20 -19.66 -42.11
CA ILE A 415 -2.00 -19.05 -43.19
C ILE A 415 -2.58 -20.11 -44.14
N ILE A 416 -1.75 -21.03 -44.62
CA ILE A 416 -2.16 -22.06 -45.59
C ILE A 416 -3.20 -23.01 -44.99
N MET A 417 -3.08 -23.35 -43.70
CA MET A 417 -3.93 -24.34 -43.03
C MET A 417 -5.21 -23.74 -42.44
N ASN A 418 -5.11 -22.59 -41.79
CA ASN A 418 -6.20 -21.99 -41.01
C ASN A 418 -6.89 -20.81 -41.72
N TYR A 419 -6.24 -20.20 -42.73
CA TYR A 419 -6.80 -19.10 -43.52
C TYR A 419 -6.81 -19.41 -45.04
N PRO A 420 -7.31 -20.57 -45.49
CA PRO A 420 -7.17 -21.07 -46.88
C PRO A 420 -7.89 -20.23 -47.95
N ASN A 421 -8.74 -19.27 -47.55
CA ASN A 421 -9.43 -18.34 -48.45
C ASN A 421 -8.84 -16.91 -48.41
N SER A 422 -7.69 -16.70 -47.75
CA SER A 422 -7.04 -15.39 -47.68
C SER A 422 -6.13 -15.14 -48.89
N ASP A 423 -6.00 -13.87 -49.29
CA ASP A 423 -5.18 -13.47 -50.44
C ASP A 423 -3.68 -13.80 -50.25
N TYR A 424 -3.24 -14.02 -49.00
CA TYR A 424 -1.86 -14.34 -48.61
C TYR A 424 -1.50 -15.82 -48.74
N VAL A 425 -2.43 -16.71 -49.10
CA VAL A 425 -2.18 -18.16 -49.17
C VAL A 425 -1.14 -18.53 -50.23
N ASP A 426 -1.20 -17.91 -51.41
CA ASP A 426 -0.26 -18.21 -52.49
C ASP A 426 1.13 -17.59 -52.24
N ASP A 427 1.18 -16.37 -51.70
CA ASP A 427 2.42 -15.76 -51.23
C ASP A 427 3.10 -16.61 -50.12
N ALA A 428 2.31 -17.12 -49.16
CA ALA A 428 2.80 -18.00 -48.10
C ALA A 428 3.33 -19.35 -48.65
N LYS A 429 2.74 -19.89 -49.72
CA LYS A 429 3.29 -21.08 -50.42
C LYS A 429 4.64 -20.75 -51.07
N THR A 430 4.74 -19.62 -51.77
CA THR A 430 6.00 -19.17 -52.41
C THR A 430 7.11 -18.96 -51.37
N GLN A 431 6.84 -18.30 -50.25
CA GLN A 431 7.83 -18.10 -49.18
C GLN A 431 8.27 -19.41 -48.50
N ARG A 432 7.44 -20.46 -48.55
CA ARG A 432 7.80 -21.83 -48.11
C ARG A 432 8.52 -22.67 -49.16
N GLY A 433 8.64 -22.20 -50.41
CA GLY A 433 9.32 -22.91 -51.50
C GLY A 433 8.50 -24.00 -52.19
N TYR A 434 7.18 -23.81 -52.32
CA TYR A 434 6.30 -24.64 -53.16
C TYR A 434 6.28 -24.21 -54.63
#